data_AF-A0A3P1T358-F1
#
_entry.id   AF-A0A3P1T358-F1
#
_cell.length_a   1.000
_cell.length_b   1.000
_cell.length_c   1.000
_cell.angle_alpha   90.00
_cell.angle_beta   90.00
_cell.angle_gamma   90.00
#
_symmetry.space_group_name_H-M   'P 1'
#
loop_
_entity.id
_entity.type
_entity.pdbx_description
1 polymer ?
#
loop_
_entity_poly.entity_id
_entity_poly.type
_entity_poly.pdbx_seq_one_letter_code
_entity_poly.pdbx_strand_id
1 'polypeptide(L)'
;MDWNEFASKLLHVMIGMETRRFLVLSQQGAPGFTVQMTTEEDALQAQCWVRGMDLGDPAVVARLEELGWKDTREIDFWNRWLDLPAPSSSYRQLVDALITTMRELQGVTSPDQLAYRSWREPERRQEGRVYTPEQIEDLDPGEIPLPLDLGGIPALPV
;
A
#
# COMPACT_ATOMS: atom_id res chain seq x y z
N MET A 1 2.31 4.41 19.20
CA MET A 1 1.49 5.38 18.42
C MET A 1 0.04 4.90 18.40
N ASP A 2 -0.96 5.78 18.39
CA ASP A 2 -2.37 5.37 18.26
C ASP A 2 -2.85 5.33 16.79
N TRP A 3 -4.04 4.77 16.56
CA TRP A 3 -4.59 4.63 15.20
C TRP A 3 -4.92 5.96 14.52
N ASN A 4 -5.26 7.01 15.28
CA ASN A 4 -5.60 8.32 14.70
C ASN A 4 -4.34 9.03 14.22
N GLU A 5 -3.28 9.00 15.03
CA GLU A 5 -1.97 9.53 14.65
C GLU A 5 -1.43 8.78 13.42
N PHE A 6 -1.51 7.45 13.43
CA PHE A 6 -1.12 6.63 12.28
C PHE A 6 -1.95 6.97 11.03
N ALA A 7 -3.27 7.12 11.15
CA ALA A 7 -4.14 7.50 10.04
C ALA A 7 -3.74 8.83 9.41
N SER A 8 -3.44 9.85 10.23
CA SER A 8 -2.97 11.15 9.73
C SER A 8 -1.65 11.04 8.97
N LYS A 9 -0.69 10.26 9.47
CA LYS A 9 0.60 10.03 8.81
C LYS A 9 0.44 9.26 7.50
N LEU A 10 -0.33 8.17 7.52
CA LEU A 10 -0.62 7.36 6.33
C LEU A 10 -1.33 8.19 5.26
N LEU A 11 -2.31 9.04 5.65
CA LEU A 11 -2.98 9.96 4.73
C LEU A 11 -1.99 10.89 4.03
N HIS A 12 -1.06 11.49 4.78
CA HIS A 12 -0.04 12.37 4.20
C HIS A 12 0.88 11.61 3.23
N VAL A 13 1.30 10.39 3.58
CA VAL A 13 2.09 9.53 2.71
C VAL A 13 1.32 9.22 1.42
N MET A 14 0.05 8.82 1.52
CA MET A 14 -0.78 8.43 0.36
C MET A 14 -1.05 9.59 -0.59
N ILE A 15 -1.27 10.81 -0.08
CA ILE A 15 -1.43 12.01 -0.91
C ILE A 15 -0.13 12.32 -1.68
N GLY A 16 1.03 12.00 -1.10
CA GLY A 16 2.33 12.18 -1.74
C GLY A 16 2.82 10.98 -2.55
N MET A 17 1.99 9.94 -2.74
CA MET A 17 2.37 8.82 -3.60
C MET A 17 2.32 9.23 -5.06
N GLU A 18 3.38 8.87 -5.79
CA GLU A 18 3.53 9.10 -7.22
C GLU A 18 3.74 7.75 -7.91
N THR A 19 3.65 7.75 -9.24
CA THR A 19 3.95 6.55 -10.03
C THR A 19 5.31 5.97 -9.67
N ARG A 20 5.44 4.63 -9.81
CA ARG A 20 6.63 3.85 -9.42
C ARG A 20 6.89 3.78 -7.90
N ARG A 21 6.12 4.43 -7.04
CA ARG A 21 6.28 4.31 -5.58
C ARG A 21 5.42 3.18 -5.03
N PHE A 22 6.01 2.44 -4.09
CA PHE A 22 5.40 1.32 -3.43
C PHE A 22 5.51 1.51 -1.93
N LEU A 23 4.44 1.20 -1.21
CA LEU A 23 4.42 1.09 0.23
C LEU A 23 3.83 -0.27 0.60
N VAL A 24 4.55 -1.02 1.42
CA VAL A 24 4.10 -2.28 2.00
C VAL A 24 4.07 -2.10 3.50
N LEU A 25 2.92 -2.37 4.11
CA LEU A 25 2.77 -2.48 5.55
C LEU A 25 2.62 -3.95 5.91
N SER A 26 3.37 -4.40 6.90
CA SER A 26 3.40 -5.79 7.34
C SER A 26 3.43 -5.85 8.85
N GLN A 27 2.88 -6.92 9.43
CA GLN A 27 3.04 -7.18 10.86
C GLN A 27 4.46 -7.70 11.15
N GLN A 28 5.09 -7.18 12.18
CA GLN A 28 6.42 -7.60 12.61
C GLN A 28 6.43 -9.11 12.93
N GLY A 29 7.41 -9.83 12.38
CA GLY A 29 7.59 -11.26 12.60
C GLY A 29 6.68 -12.18 11.79
N ALA A 30 5.79 -11.65 10.94
CA ALA A 30 4.95 -12.42 10.03
C ALA A 30 5.44 -12.26 8.58
N PRO A 31 5.78 -13.36 7.87
CA PRO A 31 6.15 -13.27 6.46
C PRO A 31 4.90 -12.97 5.61
N GLY A 32 4.87 -11.78 5.00
CA GLY A 32 3.77 -11.32 4.13
C GLY A 32 3.53 -9.82 4.31
N PHE A 33 2.67 -9.26 3.47
CA PHE A 33 2.13 -7.92 3.71
C PHE A 33 0.76 -8.02 4.36
N THR A 34 0.40 -7.00 5.10
CA THR A 34 -0.94 -6.78 5.63
C THR A 34 -1.73 -5.99 4.60
N VAL A 35 -1.18 -4.85 4.18
CA VAL A 35 -1.65 -4.08 3.03
C VAL A 35 -0.46 -3.56 2.21
N GLN A 36 -0.67 -3.42 0.90
CA GLN A 36 0.28 -2.80 -0.03
C GLN A 36 -0.43 -1.69 -0.80
N MET A 37 0.28 -0.61 -1.11
CA MET A 37 -0.20 0.49 -1.94
C MET A 37 0.80 0.74 -3.06
N THR A 38 0.27 0.97 -4.25
CA THR A 38 1.00 1.35 -5.45
C THR A 38 0.22 2.44 -6.17
N THR A 39 0.93 3.24 -6.96
CA THR A 39 0.29 4.24 -7.81
C THR A 39 0.64 3.92 -9.26
N GLU A 40 -0.42 3.75 -10.05
CA GLU A 40 -0.38 3.74 -11.51
C GLU A 40 -0.70 5.15 -12.04
N GLU A 41 -0.73 5.34 -13.36
CA GLU A 41 -0.86 6.67 -13.97
C GLU A 41 -2.18 7.37 -13.60
N ASP A 42 -3.27 6.60 -13.47
CA ASP A 42 -4.62 7.10 -13.25
C ASP A 42 -5.28 6.56 -11.97
N ALA A 43 -4.59 5.74 -11.17
CA ALA A 43 -5.16 5.15 -9.97
C ALA A 43 -4.12 4.88 -8.88
N LEU A 44 -4.53 5.03 -7.62
CA LEU A 44 -3.86 4.41 -6.48
C LEU A 44 -4.53 3.07 -6.21
N GLN A 45 -3.76 1.98 -6.36
CA GLN A 45 -4.20 0.63 -6.05
C GLN A 45 -3.74 0.25 -4.64
N ALA A 46 -4.68 -0.22 -3.84
CA ALA A 46 -4.42 -0.87 -2.58
C ALA A 46 -4.68 -2.37 -2.71
N GLN A 47 -3.84 -3.17 -2.07
CA GLN A 47 -3.97 -4.61 -1.97
C GLN A 47 -4.03 -5.00 -0.49
N CYS A 48 -4.94 -5.90 -0.16
CA CYS A 48 -5.05 -6.51 1.16
C CYS A 48 -4.76 -7.99 1.05
N TRP A 49 -3.79 -8.46 1.84
CA TRP A 49 -3.49 -9.89 1.92
C TRP A 49 -4.59 -10.60 2.71
N VAL A 50 -5.29 -11.53 2.06
CA VAL A 50 -6.45 -12.21 2.67
C VAL A 50 -6.09 -13.55 3.27
N ARG A 51 -4.84 -14.01 3.12
CA ARG A 51 -4.36 -15.24 3.76
C ARG A 51 -4.39 -15.09 5.28
N GLY A 52 -5.11 -15.98 5.95
CA GLY A 52 -5.30 -15.93 7.40
C GLY A 52 -6.62 -15.32 7.84
N MET A 53 -7.39 -14.73 6.91
CA MET A 53 -8.80 -14.40 7.15
C MET A 53 -9.68 -15.63 6.91
N ASP A 54 -10.80 -15.73 7.64
CA ASP A 54 -11.81 -16.75 7.39
C ASP A 54 -12.76 -16.31 6.26
N LEU A 55 -12.33 -16.51 5.02
CA LEU A 55 -13.16 -16.22 3.84
C LEU A 55 -14.36 -17.20 3.69
N GLY A 56 -14.45 -18.23 4.55
CA GLY A 56 -15.63 -19.08 4.66
C GLY A 56 -16.76 -18.44 5.47
N ASP A 57 -16.46 -17.43 6.30
CA ASP A 57 -17.44 -16.64 7.02
C ASP A 57 -18.01 -15.53 6.12
N PRO A 58 -19.32 -15.56 5.79
CA PRO A 58 -19.96 -14.52 4.99
C PRO A 58 -19.86 -13.12 5.61
N ALA A 59 -19.72 -13.02 6.94
CA ALA A 59 -19.57 -11.73 7.61
C ALA A 59 -18.21 -11.08 7.28
N VAL A 60 -17.13 -11.87 7.21
CA VAL A 60 -15.80 -11.38 6.83
C VAL A 60 -15.79 -10.91 5.38
N VAL A 61 -16.40 -11.70 4.49
CA VAL A 61 -16.53 -11.37 3.05
C VAL A 61 -17.35 -10.10 2.87
N ALA A 62 -18.54 -10.01 3.48
CA ALA A 62 -19.38 -8.82 3.40
C ALA A 62 -18.67 -7.58 3.94
N ARG A 63 -17.92 -7.73 5.04
CA ARG A 63 -17.14 -6.62 5.61
C ARG A 63 -16.04 -6.14 4.67
N LEU A 64 -15.32 -7.03 3.99
CA LEU A 64 -14.35 -6.65 2.96
C LEU A 64 -15.02 -5.88 1.81
N GLU A 65 -16.17 -6.35 1.34
CA GLU A 65 -16.93 -5.70 0.28
C GLU A 65 -17.46 -4.31 0.68
N GLU A 66 -17.95 -4.15 1.91
CA GLU A 66 -18.36 -2.87 2.49
C GLU A 66 -17.21 -1.86 2.53
N LEU A 67 -16.00 -2.35 2.83
CA LEU A 67 -14.77 -1.55 2.82
C LEU A 67 -14.26 -1.26 1.39
N GLY A 68 -14.97 -1.72 0.37
CA GLY A 68 -14.67 -1.47 -1.04
C GLY A 68 -13.62 -2.39 -1.64
N TRP A 69 -13.21 -3.44 -0.92
CA TRP A 69 -12.32 -4.46 -1.47
C TRP A 69 -13.07 -5.31 -2.49
N LYS A 70 -12.34 -5.76 -3.52
CA LYS A 70 -12.84 -6.60 -4.60
C LYS A 70 -11.95 -7.82 -4.73
N ASP A 71 -12.60 -8.98 -4.75
CA ASP A 71 -11.97 -10.24 -5.13
C ASP A 71 -11.63 -10.21 -6.62
N THR A 72 -10.35 -10.16 -6.95
CA THR A 72 -9.86 -10.26 -8.34
C THR A 72 -9.69 -11.70 -8.78
N ARG A 73 -10.01 -12.68 -7.93
CA ARG A 73 -9.75 -14.12 -8.10
C ARG A 73 -8.26 -14.44 -8.28
N GLU A 74 -7.41 -13.50 -7.89
CA GLU A 74 -5.98 -13.68 -7.76
C GLU A 74 -5.69 -14.41 -6.45
N ILE A 75 -4.61 -15.18 -6.45
CA ILE A 75 -4.28 -16.07 -5.35
C ILE A 75 -3.60 -15.22 -4.26
N ASP A 76 -4.36 -14.91 -3.20
CA ASP A 76 -3.93 -14.42 -1.87
C ASP A 76 -4.17 -12.93 -1.52
N PHE A 77 -4.72 -12.10 -2.41
CA PHE A 77 -5.07 -10.72 -2.05
C PHE A 77 -6.32 -10.18 -2.75
N TRP A 78 -6.99 -9.24 -2.09
CA TRP A 78 -8.09 -8.46 -2.65
C TRP A 78 -7.63 -7.04 -2.95
N ASN A 79 -8.26 -6.42 -3.94
CA ASN A 79 -7.85 -5.13 -4.46
C ASN A 79 -8.89 -4.04 -4.18
N ARG A 80 -8.43 -2.81 -3.99
CA ARG A 80 -9.25 -1.61 -3.97
C ARG A 80 -8.54 -0.52 -4.75
N TRP A 81 -9.29 0.27 -5.50
CA TRP A 81 -8.74 1.36 -6.32
C TRP A 81 -9.30 2.70 -5.88
N LEU A 82 -8.48 3.73 -6.08
CA LEU A 82 -8.84 5.13 -5.96
C LEU A 82 -8.42 5.85 -7.24
N ASP A 83 -9.39 6.25 -8.05
CA ASP A 83 -9.14 6.98 -9.30
C ASP A 83 -8.47 8.34 -9.01
N LEU A 84 -7.47 8.69 -9.80
CA LEU A 84 -6.70 9.91 -9.69
C LEU A 84 -7.01 10.88 -10.85
N PRO A 85 -7.09 12.19 -10.60
CA PRO A 85 -6.92 12.84 -9.30
C PRO A 85 -8.15 12.66 -8.39
N ALA A 86 -7.90 12.37 -7.10
CA ALA A 86 -8.94 12.21 -6.09
C ALA A 86 -8.97 13.36 -5.08
N PRO A 87 -10.15 13.73 -4.53
CA PRO A 87 -10.24 14.66 -3.42
C PRO A 87 -9.70 14.03 -2.12
N SER A 88 -9.21 14.84 -1.18
CA SER A 88 -8.65 14.37 0.10
C SER A 88 -9.64 13.53 0.92
N SER A 89 -10.95 13.71 0.73
CA SER A 89 -11.98 12.88 1.37
C SER A 89 -11.92 11.42 0.91
N SER A 90 -11.62 11.18 -0.36
CA SER A 90 -11.50 9.82 -0.90
C SER A 90 -10.25 9.11 -0.39
N TYR A 91 -9.13 9.85 -0.27
CA TYR A 91 -7.93 9.33 0.40
C TYR A 91 -8.22 8.95 1.85
N ARG A 92 -8.96 9.78 2.60
CA ARG A 92 -9.35 9.48 3.98
C ARG A 92 -10.19 8.19 4.06
N GLN A 93 -11.17 8.03 3.19
CA GLN A 93 -11.98 6.80 3.12
C GLN A 93 -11.15 5.55 2.78
N LEU A 94 -10.09 5.70 1.99
CA LEU A 94 -9.18 4.61 1.70
C LEU A 94 -8.32 4.29 2.94
N VAL A 95 -7.72 5.29 3.59
CA VAL A 95 -6.98 5.11 4.86
C VAL A 95 -7.84 4.44 5.92
N ASP A 96 -9.08 4.89 6.11
CA ASP A 96 -10.00 4.32 7.10
C ASP A 96 -10.27 2.84 6.81
N ALA A 97 -10.43 2.45 5.54
CA ALA A 97 -10.61 1.06 5.18
C ALA A 97 -9.35 0.22 5.35
N LEU A 98 -8.17 0.74 5.01
CA LEU A 98 -6.89 0.07 5.27
C LEU A 98 -6.78 -0.24 6.77
N ILE A 99 -6.96 0.78 7.62
CA ILE A 99 -6.88 0.62 9.08
C ILE A 99 -7.92 -0.37 9.60
N THR A 100 -9.17 -0.25 9.15
CA THR A 100 -10.24 -1.16 9.55
C THR A 100 -9.91 -2.60 9.17
N THR A 101 -9.36 -2.81 7.98
CA THR A 101 -8.96 -4.14 7.49
C THR A 101 -7.84 -4.72 8.35
N MET A 102 -6.79 -3.94 8.61
CA MET A 102 -5.67 -4.34 9.46
C MET A 102 -6.13 -4.69 10.88
N ARG A 103 -6.97 -3.82 11.45
CA ARG A 103 -7.37 -3.90 12.85
C ARG A 103 -8.45 -4.95 13.11
N GLU A 104 -9.51 -4.95 12.31
CA GLU A 104 -10.70 -5.77 12.57
C GLU A 104 -10.61 -7.14 11.91
N LEU A 105 -10.00 -7.24 10.72
CA LEU A 105 -9.99 -8.48 9.93
C LEU A 105 -8.67 -9.25 10.02
N GLN A 106 -7.55 -8.53 10.12
CA GLN A 106 -6.21 -9.15 10.20
C GLN A 106 -5.67 -9.21 11.63
N GLY A 107 -6.39 -8.66 12.60
CA GLY A 107 -6.05 -8.76 14.03
C GLY A 107 -4.83 -7.94 14.46
N VAL A 108 -4.41 -6.93 13.68
CA VAL A 108 -3.38 -5.97 14.10
C VAL A 108 -3.95 -5.09 15.20
N THR A 109 -3.54 -5.31 16.44
CA THR A 109 -4.13 -4.65 17.61
C THR A 109 -3.62 -3.22 17.82
N SER A 110 -2.40 -2.91 17.36
CA SER A 110 -1.77 -1.59 17.48
C SER A 110 -0.90 -1.29 16.26
N PRO A 111 -0.80 -0.03 15.79
CA PRO A 111 0.15 0.37 14.76
C PRO A 111 1.60 -0.04 15.10
N ASP A 112 1.97 -0.07 16.38
CA ASP A 112 3.33 -0.42 16.81
C ASP A 112 3.73 -1.87 16.48
N GLN A 113 2.77 -2.72 16.08
CA GLN A 113 3.02 -4.07 15.57
C GLN A 113 3.38 -4.09 14.09
N LEU A 114 3.26 -2.96 13.39
CA LEU A 114 3.58 -2.86 11.97
C LEU A 114 5.06 -2.55 11.76
N ALA A 115 5.53 -2.91 10.58
CA ALA A 115 6.75 -2.42 9.97
C ALA A 115 6.46 -2.15 8.49
N TYR A 116 7.19 -1.21 7.90
CA TYR A 116 6.96 -0.84 6.50
C TYR A 116 8.16 -1.16 5.62
N ARG A 117 7.91 -1.49 4.36
CA ARG A 117 8.91 -1.45 3.29
C ARG A 117 8.41 -0.46 2.25
N SER A 118 9.29 0.38 1.75
CA SER A 118 8.93 1.35 0.72
C SER A 118 10.07 1.52 -0.27
N TRP A 119 9.73 1.70 -1.53
CA TRP A 119 10.70 1.92 -2.60
C TRP A 119 10.07 2.70 -3.75
N ARG A 120 10.94 3.29 -4.57
CA ARG A 120 10.59 3.83 -5.88
C ARG A 120 11.30 2.98 -6.93
N GLU A 121 10.54 2.36 -7.84
CA GLU A 121 11.13 1.62 -8.96
C GLU A 121 11.95 2.53 -9.86
N PRO A 122 13.01 2.02 -10.51
CA PRO A 122 13.72 2.75 -11.55
C PRO A 122 12.78 3.20 -12.66
N GLU A 123 13.13 4.30 -13.33
CA GLU A 123 12.43 4.74 -14.52
C GLU A 123 12.54 3.66 -15.61
N ARG A 124 11.39 3.23 -16.13
CA ARG A 124 11.35 2.22 -17.18
C ARG A 124 11.73 2.84 -18.51
N ARG A 125 12.58 2.14 -19.26
CA ARG A 125 12.83 2.47 -20.66
C ARG A 125 11.52 2.33 -21.43
N GLN A 126 11.14 3.38 -22.13
CA GLN A 126 10.01 3.35 -23.07
C GLN A 126 10.26 2.28 -24.14
N GLU A 127 9.29 1.38 -24.32
CA GLU A 127 9.36 0.37 -25.38
C GLU A 127 9.52 1.00 -26.76
N GLY A 128 10.33 0.37 -27.62
CA GLY A 128 10.58 0.85 -28.98
C GLY A 128 11.52 2.06 -29.09
N ARG A 129 11.94 2.67 -27.97
CA ARG A 129 12.95 3.74 -27.97
C ARG A 129 14.35 3.18 -27.76
N VAL A 130 15.29 3.57 -28.62
CA VAL A 130 16.71 3.29 -28.45
C VAL A 130 17.31 4.37 -27.56
N TYR A 131 18.09 3.95 -26.55
CA TYR A 131 18.78 4.84 -25.62
C TYR A 131 20.29 4.74 -25.84
N THR A 132 20.98 5.88 -25.80
CA THR A 132 22.45 5.89 -25.66
C THR A 132 22.85 5.47 -24.24
N PRO A 133 24.12 5.07 -24.00
CA PRO A 133 24.60 4.81 -22.64
C PRO A 133 24.39 5.99 -21.69
N GLU A 134 24.67 7.21 -22.13
CA GLU A 134 24.45 8.45 -21.37
C GLU A 134 22.97 8.62 -20.98
N GLN A 135 22.05 8.37 -21.93
CA GLN A 135 20.61 8.44 -21.67
C GLN A 135 20.12 7.37 -20.71
N ILE A 136 20.84 6.26 -20.56
CA ILE A 136 20.53 5.21 -19.57
C ILE A 136 21.02 5.65 -18.19
N GLU A 137 22.18 6.30 -18.12
CA GLU A 137 22.74 6.85 -16.87
C GLU A 137 21.89 8.00 -16.32
N ASP A 138 21.24 8.77 -17.20
CA ASP A 138 20.33 9.85 -16.82
C ASP A 138 18.96 9.36 -16.29
N LEU A 139 18.61 8.08 -16.48
CA LEU A 139 17.36 7.53 -15.96
C LEU A 139 17.41 7.47 -14.43
N ASP A 140 16.32 7.84 -13.79
CA ASP A 140 16.18 7.71 -12.34
C ASP A 140 16.33 6.24 -11.93
N PRO A 141 17.37 5.87 -11.15
CA PRO A 141 17.63 4.49 -10.77
C PRO A 141 16.61 3.96 -9.75
N GLY A 142 15.71 4.82 -9.27
CA GLY A 142 14.81 4.50 -8.17
C GLY A 142 15.47 4.72 -6.82
N GLU A 143 14.80 4.28 -5.76
CA GLU A 143 15.29 4.43 -4.39
C GLU A 143 14.76 3.29 -3.52
N ILE A 144 15.66 2.60 -2.81
CA ILE A 144 15.30 1.50 -1.92
C ILE A 144 16.28 1.39 -0.73
N PRO A 145 15.84 1.58 0.53
CA PRO A 145 14.47 1.96 0.92
C PRO A 145 14.19 3.43 0.62
N LEU A 146 12.94 3.75 0.25
CA LEU A 146 12.44 5.12 0.20
C LEU A 146 11.96 5.51 1.61
N PRO A 147 12.55 6.51 2.28
CA PRO A 147 12.16 6.90 3.64
C PRO A 147 10.77 7.54 3.69
N LEU A 148 9.93 7.11 4.63
CA LEU A 148 8.59 7.65 4.86
C LEU A 148 8.40 8.02 6.33
N ASP A 149 7.72 9.15 6.60
CA ASP A 149 7.30 9.54 7.94
C ASP A 149 5.97 8.86 8.29
N LEU A 150 6.07 7.65 8.86
CA LEU A 150 4.93 6.89 9.38
C LEU A 150 4.85 6.92 10.91
N GLY A 151 5.44 7.92 11.59
CA GLY A 151 5.24 8.09 13.04
C GLY A 151 5.86 7.00 13.92
N GLY A 152 7.07 6.54 13.59
CA GLY A 152 7.82 5.56 14.40
C GLY A 152 7.61 4.10 14.01
N ILE A 153 6.79 3.82 13.00
CA ILE A 153 6.79 2.50 12.35
C ILE A 153 8.17 2.24 11.74
N PRO A 154 8.85 1.13 12.09
CA PRO A 154 10.19 0.86 11.58
C PRO A 154 10.16 0.48 10.10
N ALA A 155 11.16 0.96 9.35
CA ALA A 155 11.44 0.46 8.01
C ALA A 155 12.09 -0.93 8.10
N LEU A 156 11.58 -1.89 7.33
CA LEU A 156 12.22 -3.20 7.17
C LEU A 156 13.44 -3.08 6.24
N PRO A 157 14.52 -3.82 6.54
CA PRO A 157 15.63 -3.92 5.62
C PRO A 157 15.18 -4.54 4.29
N VAL A 158 15.85 -4.09 3.23
CA VAL A 158 15.67 -4.56 1.85
C VAL A 158 16.42 -5.85 1.67
#